data_AF-A0A7S2RLU6-F1
#
_entry.id   AF-A0A7S2RLU6-F1
#
_cell.length_a   1.000
_cell.length_b   1.000
_cell.length_c   1.000
_cell.angle_alpha   90.00
_cell.angle_beta   90.00
_cell.angle_gamma   90.00
#
_symmetry.space_group_name_H-M   'P 1'
#
loop_
_entity.id
_entity.type
_entity.pdbx_description
1 polymer ?
#
loop_
_entity_poly.entity_id
_entity_poly.type
_entity_poly.pdbx_seq_one_letter_code
_entity_poly.pdbx_strand_id
1 'polypeptide(L)'
;IVWQNPPVVNIFNVIEHGRRFFRVLEYTSNMSLCLDEVKGEPYPDRIAGILSMSAGVPMTTITPGASLLVTRALSKSIGNQTYIPKRFLAGILPTAIVEKYTFWQSENDNITGYEEVKDTVESDLEVDSDARPSSRLKILLTKDPHLDNSGFCNSEAEALIQRIPLLDSNPETETRDPNRPILSLLNILTAPPSSLLKRIGMLLSRLDNLSHVLLWSSDKINSPYDSCTIDLIELPRVNLSFRSERSETVGGKVEHRLSSNDYDGLFIATSTEAREVTEKLLG
;
A
#
# COMPACT_ATOMS: atom_id res chain seq x y z
N ILE A 1 -20.87 -11.60 2.83
CA ILE A 1 -20.01 -11.17 3.97
C ILE A 1 -19.54 -9.75 3.66
N VAL A 2 -19.73 -8.81 4.58
CA VAL A 2 -19.20 -7.44 4.44
C VAL A 2 -17.81 -7.43 5.08
N TRP A 3 -16.77 -7.32 4.24
CA TRP A 3 -15.37 -7.42 4.68
C TRP A 3 -14.78 -6.07 5.14
N GLN A 4 -15.48 -4.96 4.91
CA GLN A 4 -14.98 -3.61 5.15
C GLN A 4 -15.96 -2.80 5.98
N ASN A 5 -15.43 -2.03 6.93
CA ASN A 5 -16.18 -1.06 7.71
C ASN A 5 -15.47 0.30 7.67
N PRO A 6 -16.07 1.40 7.21
CA PRO A 6 -17.42 1.47 6.64
C PRO A 6 -17.54 0.62 5.35
N PRO A 7 -18.77 0.23 4.97
CA PRO A 7 -18.99 -0.61 3.80
C PRO A 7 -18.62 0.14 2.52
N VAL A 8 -17.87 -0.54 1.64
CA VAL A 8 -17.49 -0.05 0.32
C VAL A 8 -17.68 -1.17 -0.70
N VAL A 9 -18.17 -0.82 -1.87
CA VAL A 9 -18.29 -1.73 -3.01
C VAL A 9 -17.17 -1.43 -3.98
N ASN A 10 -16.34 -2.42 -4.24
CA ASN A 10 -15.29 -2.39 -5.26
C ASN A 10 -15.60 -3.47 -6.29
N ILE A 11 -15.62 -3.10 -7.57
CA ILE A 11 -15.89 -4.03 -8.67
C ILE A 11 -14.63 -4.15 -9.52
N PHE A 12 -14.22 -5.40 -9.72
CA PHE A 12 -13.02 -5.74 -10.44
C PHE A 12 -13.36 -6.44 -11.75
N ASN A 13 -12.72 -5.98 -12.81
CA ASN A 13 -12.64 -6.66 -14.08
C ASN A 13 -11.61 -7.80 -13.99
N VAL A 14 -11.96 -8.99 -14.47
CA VAL A 14 -11.03 -10.14 -14.57
C VAL A 14 -10.47 -10.19 -15.98
N ILE A 15 -9.23 -9.73 -16.14
CA ILE A 15 -8.56 -9.57 -17.43
C ILE A 15 -7.57 -10.73 -17.64
N GLU A 16 -7.66 -11.38 -18.81
CA GLU A 16 -6.65 -12.34 -19.25
C GLU A 16 -5.41 -11.61 -19.77
N HIS A 17 -4.23 -12.07 -19.36
CA HIS A 17 -2.95 -11.62 -19.87
C HIS A 17 -1.90 -12.71 -19.74
N GLY A 18 -1.33 -13.15 -20.85
CA GLY A 18 -0.29 -14.18 -20.85
C GLY A 18 -0.75 -15.51 -20.27
N ARG A 19 -2.01 -15.90 -20.54
CA ARG A 19 -2.70 -17.10 -20.02
C ARG A 19 -2.91 -17.09 -18.51
N ARG A 20 -2.90 -15.91 -17.89
CA ARG A 20 -3.21 -15.70 -16.47
C ARG A 20 -4.32 -14.68 -16.35
N PHE A 21 -5.06 -14.74 -15.25
CA PHE A 21 -6.16 -13.83 -14.97
C PHE A 21 -5.76 -12.86 -13.87
N PHE A 22 -5.95 -11.57 -14.12
CA PHE A 22 -5.67 -10.48 -13.19
C PHE A 22 -6.95 -9.72 -12.86
N ARG A 23 -7.04 -9.23 -11.62
CA ARG A 23 -8.13 -8.36 -11.17
C ARG A 23 -7.69 -6.92 -11.33
N VAL A 24 -8.50 -6.10 -11.97
CA VAL A 24 -8.26 -4.65 -12.13
C VAL A 24 -9.48 -3.91 -11.61
N LEU A 25 -9.26 -2.97 -10.69
CA LEU A 25 -10.35 -2.18 -10.10
C LEU A 25 -10.94 -1.25 -11.17
N GLU A 26 -12.22 -1.40 -11.45
CA GLU A 26 -12.93 -0.62 -12.47
C GLU A 26 -13.94 0.35 -11.87
N TYR A 27 -14.49 0.01 -10.71
CA TYR A 27 -15.45 0.84 -10.02
C TYR A 27 -15.25 0.75 -8.51
N THR A 28 -15.37 1.89 -7.85
CA THR A 28 -15.50 1.98 -6.41
C THR A 28 -16.65 2.90 -6.06
N SER A 29 -17.39 2.53 -5.01
CA SER A 29 -18.42 3.38 -4.47
C SER A 29 -17.84 4.49 -3.56
N ASN A 30 -16.60 4.33 -3.08
CA ASN A 30 -15.95 5.33 -2.24
C ASN A 30 -14.45 5.41 -2.54
N MET A 31 -14.07 6.44 -3.31
CA MET A 31 -12.69 6.72 -3.71
C MET A 31 -11.73 6.90 -2.54
N SER A 32 -12.19 7.45 -1.42
CA SER A 32 -11.33 7.65 -0.25
C SER A 32 -10.93 6.33 0.40
N LEU A 33 -11.63 5.23 0.09
CA LEU A 33 -11.50 3.93 0.74
C LEU A 33 -11.17 2.78 -0.22
N CYS A 34 -10.68 3.08 -1.41
CA CYS A 34 -10.11 2.10 -2.33
C CYS A 34 -8.58 2.23 -2.39
N LEU A 35 -7.92 1.26 -3.02
CA LEU A 35 -6.46 1.24 -3.21
C LEU A 35 -6.03 1.74 -4.58
N ASP A 36 -6.95 2.29 -5.40
CA ASP A 36 -6.64 2.82 -6.71
C ASP A 36 -7.28 4.17 -7.02
N GLU A 37 -6.68 4.92 -7.93
CA GLU A 37 -7.35 6.05 -8.58
C GLU A 37 -8.15 5.56 -9.79
N VAL A 38 -9.39 5.16 -9.53
CA VAL A 38 -10.31 4.68 -10.57
C VAL A 38 -10.55 5.77 -11.60
N LYS A 39 -10.38 5.43 -12.88
CA LYS A 39 -10.55 6.35 -14.00
C LYS A 39 -12.02 6.77 -14.17
N GLY A 40 -12.20 7.99 -14.67
CA GLY A 40 -13.52 8.58 -14.92
C GLY A 40 -13.80 9.75 -13.97
N GLU A 41 -14.84 10.52 -14.29
CA GLU A 41 -15.26 11.65 -13.46
C GLU A 41 -15.92 11.14 -12.17
N PRO A 42 -15.40 11.50 -10.99
CA PRO A 42 -16.03 11.16 -9.72
C PRO A 42 -17.44 11.75 -9.63
N TYR A 43 -18.36 11.03 -9.01
CA TYR A 43 -19.71 11.52 -8.78
C TYR A 43 -20.19 11.23 -7.35
N PRO A 44 -21.00 12.13 -6.76
CA PRO A 44 -21.53 11.92 -5.43
C PRO A 44 -22.55 10.78 -5.43
N ASP A 45 -22.45 9.89 -4.45
CA ASP A 45 -23.36 8.77 -4.24
C ASP A 45 -23.65 8.60 -2.74
N ARG A 46 -24.71 7.85 -2.39
CA ARG A 46 -25.07 7.54 -1.01
C ARG A 46 -25.00 6.05 -0.76
N ILE A 47 -23.94 5.60 -0.11
CA ILE A 47 -23.81 4.22 0.34
C ILE A 47 -24.21 4.13 1.79
N ALA A 48 -25.20 3.27 2.09
CA ALA A 48 -25.72 3.11 3.45
C ALA A 48 -26.09 4.46 4.13
N GLY A 49 -26.56 5.43 3.33
CA GLY A 49 -26.97 6.76 3.79
C GLY A 49 -25.83 7.77 3.96
N ILE A 50 -24.57 7.36 3.82
CA ILE A 50 -23.39 8.23 3.91
C ILE A 50 -23.05 8.75 2.51
N LEU A 51 -22.91 10.08 2.39
CA LEU A 51 -22.45 10.70 1.14
C LEU A 51 -20.97 10.34 0.91
N SER A 52 -20.66 9.75 -0.24
CA SER A 52 -19.31 9.43 -0.68
C SER A 52 -19.11 9.84 -2.14
N MET A 53 -17.86 9.87 -2.58
CA MET A 53 -17.53 10.03 -4.00
C MET A 53 -17.28 8.65 -4.60
N SER A 54 -18.15 8.24 -5.52
CA SER A 54 -17.99 7.05 -6.36
C SER A 54 -17.18 7.41 -7.61
N ALA A 55 -16.51 6.42 -8.20
CA ALA A 55 -15.82 6.57 -9.49
C ALA A 55 -15.81 5.27 -10.28
N GLY A 56 -15.72 5.43 -11.61
CA GLY A 56 -15.69 4.32 -12.57
C GLY A 56 -17.09 3.88 -13.04
N VAL A 57 -17.12 2.83 -13.86
CA VAL A 57 -18.36 2.28 -14.43
C VAL A 57 -18.48 0.80 -14.03
N PRO A 58 -19.49 0.40 -13.25
CA PRO A 58 -19.58 -0.96 -12.73
C PRO A 58 -19.88 -2.02 -13.80
N MET A 59 -20.44 -1.60 -14.95
CA MET A 59 -20.94 -2.49 -16.00
C MET A 59 -20.08 -2.44 -17.28
N THR A 60 -18.77 -2.27 -17.14
CA THR A 60 -17.86 -2.37 -18.29
C THR A 60 -17.74 -3.79 -18.81
N THR A 61 -17.47 -3.93 -20.09
CA THR A 61 -17.14 -5.22 -20.72
C THR A 61 -15.66 -5.24 -21.11
N ILE A 62 -15.06 -6.43 -21.03
CA ILE A 62 -13.66 -6.66 -21.42
C ILE A 62 -13.68 -7.53 -22.67
N THR A 63 -12.94 -7.13 -23.69
CA THR A 63 -12.71 -7.96 -24.87
C THR A 63 -11.35 -8.67 -24.76
N PRO A 64 -11.25 -9.95 -25.16
CA PRO A 64 -9.96 -10.62 -25.28
C PRO A 64 -9.05 -9.89 -26.26
N GLY A 65 -7.77 -9.80 -25.94
CA GLY A 65 -6.77 -9.10 -26.74
C GLY A 65 -5.43 -9.82 -26.75
N ALA A 66 -4.58 -9.47 -27.72
CA ALA A 66 -3.22 -9.98 -27.74
C ALA A 66 -2.47 -9.54 -26.47
N SER A 67 -1.64 -10.44 -25.92
CA SER A 67 -0.80 -10.17 -24.75
C SER A 67 0.68 -10.41 -25.07
N LEU A 68 1.55 -9.62 -24.43
CA LEU A 68 3.00 -9.75 -24.50
C LEU A 68 3.53 -10.05 -23.10
N LEU A 69 4.28 -11.13 -22.97
CA LEU A 69 5.00 -11.48 -21.74
C LEU A 69 6.47 -11.08 -21.88
N VAL A 70 6.97 -10.37 -20.88
CA VAL A 70 8.39 -10.02 -20.76
C VAL A 70 8.98 -10.81 -19.60
N THR A 71 10.00 -11.61 -19.88
CA THR A 71 10.73 -12.40 -18.89
C THR A 71 12.20 -12.02 -18.87
N ARG A 72 12.85 -12.20 -17.72
CA ARG A 72 14.30 -11.99 -17.57
C ARG A 72 14.89 -12.98 -16.58
N ALA A 73 16.21 -13.17 -16.68
CA ALA A 73 17.02 -13.88 -15.69
C ALA A 73 18.15 -12.93 -15.27
N LEU A 74 18.14 -12.49 -14.01
CA LEU A 74 19.16 -11.57 -13.47
C LEU A 74 20.37 -12.34 -12.95
N SER A 75 20.12 -13.32 -12.10
CA SER A 75 21.16 -14.17 -11.52
C SER A 75 20.62 -15.56 -11.23
N LYS A 76 21.53 -16.51 -11.03
CA LYS A 76 21.15 -17.88 -10.67
C LYS A 76 20.40 -17.97 -9.34
N SER A 77 20.67 -17.05 -8.39
CA SER A 77 20.01 -17.03 -7.07
C SER A 77 18.60 -16.46 -7.14
N ILE A 78 18.36 -15.47 -7.99
CA ILE A 78 17.04 -14.83 -8.16
C ILE A 78 16.11 -15.68 -9.04
N GLY A 79 16.67 -16.37 -10.03
CA GLY A 79 15.92 -17.16 -10.99
C GLY A 79 15.20 -16.32 -12.05
N ASN A 80 14.28 -16.95 -12.79
CA ASN A 80 13.51 -16.26 -13.82
C ASN A 80 12.43 -15.39 -13.19
N GLN A 81 12.23 -14.21 -13.77
CA GLN A 81 11.16 -13.31 -13.39
C GLN A 81 10.33 -12.88 -14.60
N THR A 82 9.03 -12.71 -14.39
CA THR A 82 8.08 -12.19 -15.39
C THR A 82 7.59 -10.82 -14.97
N TYR A 83 7.63 -9.84 -15.87
CA TYR A 83 7.17 -8.49 -15.60
C TYR A 83 5.65 -8.47 -15.34
N ILE A 84 5.23 -7.74 -14.30
CA ILE A 84 3.81 -7.44 -14.04
C ILE A 84 3.56 -5.96 -14.36
N PRO A 85 2.78 -5.66 -15.42
CA PRO A 85 2.32 -4.30 -15.67
C PRO A 85 1.56 -3.70 -14.49
N LYS A 86 1.87 -2.44 -14.14
CA LYS A 86 1.28 -1.68 -13.02
C LYS A 86 -0.26 -1.79 -12.93
N ARG A 87 -0.94 -1.73 -14.08
CA ARG A 87 -2.41 -1.85 -14.18
C ARG A 87 -3.00 -3.13 -13.54
N PHE A 88 -2.23 -4.22 -13.44
CA PHE A 88 -2.69 -5.48 -12.85
C PHE A 88 -2.51 -5.55 -11.32
N LEU A 89 -1.88 -4.54 -10.73
CA LEU A 89 -1.75 -4.35 -9.28
C LEU A 89 -2.63 -3.20 -8.78
N ALA A 90 -3.24 -2.45 -9.69
CA ALA A 90 -4.09 -1.32 -9.42
C ALA A 90 -5.35 -1.77 -8.65
N GLY A 91 -5.53 -1.22 -7.45
CA GLY A 91 -6.62 -1.61 -6.54
C GLY A 91 -6.37 -2.89 -5.73
N ILE A 92 -5.24 -3.56 -5.98
CA ILE A 92 -4.73 -4.68 -5.17
C ILE A 92 -3.64 -4.18 -4.21
N LEU A 93 -2.74 -3.33 -4.72
CA LEU A 93 -1.77 -2.57 -3.93
C LEU A 93 -2.17 -1.09 -3.95
N PRO A 94 -1.82 -0.30 -2.91
CA PRO A 94 -2.00 1.14 -2.94
C PRO A 94 -1.28 1.77 -4.15
N THR A 95 -1.96 2.69 -4.87
CA THR A 95 -1.40 3.45 -6.00
C THR A 95 -0.03 4.04 -5.70
N ALA A 96 0.18 4.62 -4.52
CA ALA A 96 1.48 5.19 -4.13
C ALA A 96 2.64 4.18 -4.21
N ILE A 97 2.38 2.89 -3.95
CA ILE A 97 3.36 1.82 -4.14
C ILE A 97 3.45 1.43 -5.61
N VAL A 98 2.31 1.29 -6.30
CA VAL A 98 2.29 0.90 -7.71
C VAL A 98 3.04 1.89 -8.60
N GLU A 99 2.93 3.19 -8.32
CA GLU A 99 3.61 4.24 -9.06
C GLU A 99 5.12 4.24 -8.83
N LYS A 100 5.55 3.93 -7.60
CA LYS A 100 6.95 4.05 -7.17
C LYS A 100 7.84 2.87 -7.59
N TYR A 101 7.26 1.72 -7.93
CA TYR A 101 8.03 0.51 -8.22
C TYR A 101 7.64 -0.13 -9.56
N THR A 102 8.62 -0.79 -10.20
CA THR A 102 8.43 -1.73 -11.30
C THR A 102 8.36 -3.16 -10.75
N PHE A 103 7.33 -3.93 -11.10
CA PHE A 103 7.05 -5.23 -10.47
C PHE A 103 7.43 -6.42 -11.36
N TRP A 104 8.05 -7.41 -10.73
CA TRP A 104 8.44 -8.66 -11.37
C TRP A 104 8.07 -9.84 -10.48
N GLN A 105 7.43 -10.85 -11.06
CA GLN A 105 7.03 -12.06 -10.37
C GLN A 105 8.03 -13.18 -10.60
N SER A 106 8.40 -13.87 -9.54
CA SER A 106 9.31 -15.02 -9.59
C SER A 106 8.52 -16.32 -9.82
N GLU A 107 9.22 -17.42 -10.12
CA GLU A 107 8.59 -18.73 -10.38
C GLU A 107 7.79 -19.28 -9.17
N ASN A 108 8.09 -18.82 -7.96
CA ASN A 108 7.36 -19.16 -6.73
C ASN A 108 6.15 -18.25 -6.46
N ASP A 109 5.66 -17.53 -7.47
CA ASP A 109 4.59 -16.53 -7.42
C ASP A 109 4.85 -15.26 -6.59
N ASN A 110 5.94 -15.19 -5.82
CA ASN A 110 6.29 -13.98 -5.07
C ASN A 110 6.63 -12.82 -6.02
N ILE A 111 6.27 -11.61 -5.62
CA ILE A 111 6.46 -10.41 -6.42
C ILE A 111 7.54 -9.55 -5.78
N THR A 112 8.46 -9.06 -6.60
CA THR A 112 9.49 -8.10 -6.20
C THR A 112 9.27 -6.77 -6.94
N GLY A 113 9.16 -5.68 -6.19
CA GLY A 113 9.19 -4.30 -6.69
C GLY A 113 10.62 -3.75 -6.72
N TYR A 114 11.02 -3.22 -7.87
CA TYR A 114 12.27 -2.49 -8.13
C TYR A 114 11.92 -0.99 -8.07
N GLU A 115 12.46 -0.23 -7.12
CA GLU A 115 12.15 1.20 -6.99
C GLU A 115 12.58 1.94 -8.26
N GLU A 116 11.68 2.75 -8.81
CA GLU A 116 11.96 3.52 -10.02
C GLU A 116 12.79 4.75 -9.67
N VAL A 117 13.86 4.97 -10.44
CA VAL A 117 14.68 6.17 -10.30
C VAL A 117 13.91 7.36 -10.87
N LYS A 118 13.56 8.27 -9.97
CA LYS A 118 13.31 9.70 -10.23
C LYS A 118 14.39 10.30 -11.12
N ASP A 119 14.31 10.25 -12.45
CA ASP A 119 15.15 11.09 -13.32
C ASP A 119 14.86 12.55 -12.96
N THR A 120 15.66 13.09 -12.04
CA THR A 120 15.55 14.47 -11.60
C THR A 120 16.19 15.25 -12.74
N VAL A 121 15.37 16.00 -13.47
CA VAL A 121 15.70 16.63 -14.76
C VAL A 121 16.81 17.71 -14.67
N GLU A 122 17.58 17.79 -13.58
CA GLU A 122 18.49 18.91 -13.27
C GLU A 122 19.82 18.52 -12.60
N SER A 123 20.36 17.32 -12.84
CA SER A 123 21.78 17.09 -12.51
C SER A 123 22.54 16.52 -13.69
N ASP A 124 23.26 17.39 -14.40
CA ASP A 124 24.28 17.09 -15.44
C ASP A 124 25.51 16.33 -14.88
N LEU A 125 25.36 15.63 -13.76
CA LEU A 125 26.38 14.80 -13.16
C LEU A 125 26.01 13.34 -13.39
N GLU A 126 26.79 12.67 -14.23
CA GLU A 126 26.84 11.22 -14.40
C GLU A 126 27.27 10.55 -13.08
N VAL A 127 26.43 10.64 -12.06
CA VAL A 127 26.56 9.80 -10.87
C VAL A 127 26.00 8.44 -11.26
N ASP A 128 26.86 7.42 -11.20
CA ASP A 128 26.47 6.01 -11.39
C ASP A 128 25.13 5.74 -10.67
N SER A 129 24.08 5.52 -11.45
CA SER A 129 22.70 5.38 -10.96
C SER A 129 22.56 4.25 -9.94
N ASP A 130 23.47 3.28 -10.04
CA ASP A 130 23.45 2.06 -9.27
C ASP A 130 23.92 2.29 -7.83
N ALA A 131 24.80 3.26 -7.59
CA ALA A 131 25.35 3.53 -6.26
C ALA A 131 24.40 4.27 -5.29
N ARG A 132 23.19 4.63 -5.73
CA ARG A 132 22.23 5.37 -4.90
C ARG A 132 21.46 4.42 -3.98
N PRO A 133 21.29 4.75 -2.68
CA PRO A 133 20.43 3.99 -1.79
C PRO A 133 19.03 3.83 -2.36
N SER A 134 18.51 2.61 -2.29
CA SER A 134 17.22 2.25 -2.87
C SER A 134 16.41 1.43 -1.87
N SER A 135 15.24 0.99 -2.29
CA SER A 135 14.41 0.07 -1.53
C SER A 135 13.81 -1.01 -2.43
N ARG A 136 13.67 -2.19 -1.82
CA ARG A 136 13.06 -3.37 -2.42
C ARG A 136 11.70 -3.60 -1.80
N LEU A 137 10.68 -3.68 -2.63
CA LEU A 137 9.41 -4.22 -2.17
C LEU A 137 9.41 -5.73 -2.37
N LYS A 138 9.24 -6.50 -1.29
CA LYS A 138 9.03 -7.95 -1.33
C LYS A 138 7.58 -8.22 -0.96
N ILE A 139 6.86 -8.89 -1.86
CA ILE A 139 5.46 -9.29 -1.68
C ILE A 139 5.45 -10.81 -1.66
N LEU A 140 5.30 -11.37 -0.48
CA LEU A 140 5.24 -12.80 -0.26
C LEU A 140 3.78 -13.23 -0.31
N LEU A 141 3.45 -14.15 -1.23
CA LEU A 141 2.10 -14.67 -1.38
C LEU A 141 1.96 -16.03 -0.69
N THR A 142 1.00 -16.15 0.21
CA THR A 142 0.66 -17.40 0.88
C THR A 142 -0.73 -17.81 0.43
N LYS A 143 -0.84 -18.97 -0.22
CA LYS A 143 -2.13 -19.54 -0.64
C LYS A 143 -2.62 -20.48 0.45
N ASP A 144 -3.93 -20.48 0.71
CA ASP A 144 -4.54 -21.50 1.56
C ASP A 144 -4.26 -22.89 0.96
N PRO A 145 -3.69 -23.84 1.72
CA PRO A 145 -3.48 -25.21 1.26
C PRO A 145 -4.79 -25.95 0.96
N HIS A 146 -5.94 -25.46 1.43
CA HIS A 146 -7.23 -26.06 1.14
C HIS A 146 -7.69 -25.79 -0.30
N LEU A 147 -7.85 -26.89 -1.04
CA LEU A 147 -8.44 -26.89 -2.37
C LEU A 147 -9.94 -26.62 -2.25
N ASP A 148 -10.38 -25.50 -2.80
CA ASP A 148 -11.80 -25.23 -2.95
C ASP A 148 -12.39 -26.10 -4.05
N ASN A 149 -13.15 -27.13 -3.65
CA ASN A 149 -13.87 -28.02 -4.55
C ASN A 149 -15.33 -27.59 -4.79
N SER A 150 -15.77 -26.47 -4.21
CA SER A 150 -17.15 -26.00 -4.33
C SER A 150 -17.45 -25.36 -5.69
N GLY A 151 -16.41 -24.97 -6.44
CA GLY A 151 -16.54 -24.24 -7.70
C GLY A 151 -16.89 -22.76 -7.53
N PHE A 152 -16.95 -22.26 -6.29
CA PHE A 152 -17.28 -20.86 -5.98
C PHE A 152 -16.06 -19.97 -5.72
N CYS A 153 -14.84 -20.50 -5.91
CA CYS A 153 -13.58 -19.78 -5.69
C CYS A 153 -13.42 -19.25 -4.26
N ASN A 154 -13.76 -20.08 -3.27
CA ASN A 154 -13.65 -19.80 -1.85
C ASN A 154 -12.22 -19.96 -1.29
N SER A 155 -11.23 -20.32 -2.12
CA SER A 155 -9.84 -20.40 -1.68
C SER A 155 -9.33 -19.05 -1.22
N GLU A 156 -8.72 -19.02 -0.03
CA GLU A 156 -8.12 -17.82 0.54
C GLU A 156 -6.65 -17.68 0.13
N ALA A 157 -6.18 -16.44 0.10
CA ALA A 157 -4.77 -16.14 -0.10
C ALA A 157 -4.43 -14.82 0.61
N GLU A 158 -3.24 -14.77 1.17
CA GLU A 158 -2.70 -13.64 1.91
C GLU A 158 -1.42 -13.13 1.26
N ALA A 159 -1.12 -11.86 1.50
CA ALA A 159 0.12 -11.24 1.04
C ALA A 159 0.79 -10.49 2.18
N LEU A 160 2.08 -10.75 2.39
CA LEU A 160 2.94 -9.96 3.27
C LEU A 160 3.80 -9.02 2.41
N ILE A 161 3.62 -7.72 2.60
CA ILE A 161 4.33 -6.68 1.83
C ILE A 161 5.38 -6.03 2.72
N GLN A 162 6.65 -6.17 2.33
CA GLN A 162 7.79 -5.62 3.06
C GLN A 162 8.62 -4.71 2.18
N ARG A 163 9.03 -3.56 2.72
CA ARG A 163 9.99 -2.63 2.13
C ARG A 163 11.35 -2.84 2.81
N ILE A 164 12.31 -3.36 2.05
CA ILE A 164 13.67 -3.65 2.47
C ILE A 164 14.58 -2.51 1.99
N PRO A 165 15.29 -1.81 2.88
CA PRO A 165 16.23 -0.77 2.48
C PRO A 165 17.54 -1.39 1.96
N LEU A 166 18.03 -0.91 0.82
CA LEU A 166 19.26 -1.37 0.17
C LEU A 166 20.28 -0.23 0.05
N LEU A 167 21.55 -0.59 0.01
CA LEU A 167 22.66 0.36 -0.17
C LEU A 167 22.79 0.87 -1.61
N ASP A 168 22.34 0.06 -2.58
CA ASP A 168 22.43 0.30 -4.01
C ASP A 168 21.10 -0.01 -4.71
N SER A 169 20.92 0.46 -5.94
CA SER A 169 19.71 0.26 -6.75
C SER A 169 19.83 -0.91 -7.73
N ASN A 170 20.99 -1.56 -7.79
CA ASN A 170 21.28 -2.61 -8.76
C ASN A 170 20.34 -3.84 -8.54
N PRO A 171 19.60 -4.25 -9.57
CA PRO A 171 18.70 -5.42 -9.53
C PRO A 171 19.30 -6.75 -9.07
N GLU A 172 20.61 -6.95 -9.29
CA GLU A 172 21.32 -8.21 -9.01
C GLU A 172 21.85 -8.30 -7.59
N THR A 173 22.05 -7.15 -6.93
CA THR A 173 22.58 -7.03 -5.58
C THR A 173 21.48 -6.70 -4.59
N GLU A 174 21.43 -7.46 -3.49
CA GLU A 174 20.48 -7.23 -2.39
C GLU A 174 21.22 -6.88 -1.11
N THR A 175 22.18 -5.95 -1.19
CA THR A 175 22.95 -5.52 -0.03
C THR A 175 22.10 -4.61 0.86
N ARG A 176 21.56 -5.20 1.94
CA ARG A 176 20.71 -4.50 2.89
C ARG A 176 21.46 -3.37 3.60
N ASP A 177 20.83 -2.21 3.72
CA ASP A 177 21.27 -1.14 4.60
C ASP A 177 20.97 -1.49 6.07
N PRO A 178 21.99 -1.70 6.93
CA PRO A 178 21.78 -2.08 8.33
C PRO A 178 21.21 -0.93 9.19
N ASN A 179 21.33 0.32 8.74
CA ASN A 179 20.90 1.49 9.52
C ASN A 179 19.41 1.78 9.38
N ARG A 180 18.74 1.13 8.42
CA ARG A 180 17.32 1.32 8.15
C ARG A 180 16.54 0.02 8.46
N PRO A 181 15.39 0.12 9.15
CA PRO A 181 14.57 -1.05 9.44
C PRO A 181 13.88 -1.56 8.18
N ILE A 182 13.58 -2.86 8.16
CA ILE A 182 12.61 -3.41 7.22
C ILE A 182 11.23 -2.96 7.69
N LEU A 183 10.40 -2.53 6.75
CA LEU A 183 9.06 -2.02 7.06
C LEU A 183 8.00 -2.93 6.45
N SER A 184 7.00 -3.31 7.22
CA SER A 184 5.86 -4.11 6.76
C SER A 184 4.63 -3.21 6.58
N LEU A 185 3.96 -3.31 5.44
CA LEU A 185 2.77 -2.50 5.14
C LEU A 185 1.55 -3.03 5.91
N LEU A 186 0.83 -2.12 6.57
CA LEU A 186 -0.37 -2.43 7.34
C LEU A 186 -1.63 -2.24 6.51
N ASN A 187 -2.52 -3.23 6.50
CA ASN A 187 -3.75 -3.18 5.72
C ASN A 187 -4.90 -2.49 6.49
N ILE A 188 -5.17 -1.23 6.15
CA ILE A 188 -6.24 -0.42 6.75
C ILE A 188 -7.63 -0.97 6.40
N LEU A 189 -7.80 -1.58 5.21
CA LEU A 189 -9.13 -1.97 4.72
C LEU A 189 -9.70 -3.13 5.55
N THR A 190 -8.86 -4.09 5.92
CA THR A 190 -9.23 -5.27 6.73
C THR A 190 -9.03 -5.07 8.23
N ALA A 191 -8.47 -3.93 8.67
CA ALA A 191 -8.27 -3.66 10.08
C ALA A 191 -9.59 -3.62 10.87
N PRO A 192 -9.64 -4.17 12.11
CA PRO A 192 -10.85 -4.15 12.93
C PRO A 192 -11.36 -2.72 13.17
N PRO A 193 -12.68 -2.47 13.17
CA PRO A 193 -13.28 -1.14 13.33
C PRO A 193 -12.78 -0.33 14.54
N SER A 194 -12.54 -1.00 15.66
CA SER A 194 -12.09 -0.40 16.91
C SER A 194 -10.57 -0.26 17.01
N SER A 195 -9.80 -0.81 16.07
CA SER A 195 -8.34 -0.75 16.11
C SER A 195 -7.81 0.68 15.90
N LEU A 196 -6.63 0.97 16.45
CA LEU A 196 -5.94 2.23 16.22
C LEU A 196 -5.60 2.42 14.73
N LEU A 197 -5.15 1.35 14.07
CA LEU A 197 -4.87 1.33 12.62
C LEU A 197 -6.07 1.80 11.81
N LYS A 198 -7.26 1.29 12.11
CA LYS A 198 -8.47 1.71 11.41
C LYS A 198 -8.82 3.17 11.69
N ARG A 199 -8.75 3.61 12.95
CA ARG A 199 -9.05 5.00 13.33
C ARG A 199 -8.12 6.01 12.65
N ILE A 200 -6.82 5.73 12.62
CA ILE A 200 -5.84 6.58 11.93
C ILE A 200 -6.08 6.55 10.42
N GLY A 201 -6.29 5.37 9.84
CA GLY A 201 -6.58 5.25 8.41
C GLY A 201 -7.82 6.05 7.99
N MET A 202 -8.92 5.99 8.76
CA MET A 202 -10.12 6.79 8.48
C MET A 202 -9.94 8.29 8.73
N LEU A 203 -9.04 8.68 9.64
CA LEU A 203 -8.68 10.09 9.83
C LEU A 203 -7.91 10.61 8.62
N LEU A 204 -6.88 9.87 8.18
CA LEU A 204 -6.03 10.24 7.06
C LEU A 204 -6.75 10.14 5.71
N SER A 205 -7.76 9.27 5.60
CA SER A 205 -8.60 9.17 4.40
C SER A 205 -9.42 10.45 4.13
N ARG A 206 -9.46 11.40 5.08
CA ARG A 206 -10.08 12.72 4.91
C ARG A 206 -9.11 13.73 4.27
N LEU A 207 -7.81 13.46 4.32
CA LEU A 207 -6.76 14.28 3.71
C LEU A 207 -6.44 13.80 2.29
N ASP A 208 -6.37 12.49 2.10
CA ASP A 208 -6.12 11.87 0.79
C ASP A 208 -6.81 10.50 0.68
N ASN A 209 -6.85 9.91 -0.50
CA ASN A 209 -7.39 8.56 -0.69
C ASN A 209 -6.48 7.51 -0.04
N LEU A 210 -7.06 6.41 0.46
CA LEU A 210 -6.26 5.31 1.04
C LEU A 210 -5.27 4.68 0.04
N SER A 211 -5.46 4.86 -1.26
CA SER A 211 -4.49 4.50 -2.30
C SER A 211 -3.14 5.22 -2.16
N HIS A 212 -3.12 6.37 -1.47
CA HIS A 212 -1.95 7.21 -1.22
C HIS A 212 -1.61 7.37 0.27
N VAL A 213 -2.24 6.60 1.16
CA VAL A 213 -1.94 6.58 2.60
C VAL A 213 -1.26 5.27 2.96
N LEU A 214 0.03 5.32 3.27
CA LEU A 214 0.83 4.15 3.58
C LEU A 214 1.17 4.12 5.07
N LEU A 215 0.74 3.07 5.78
CA LEU A 215 1.07 2.85 7.19
C LEU A 215 2.01 1.65 7.29
N TRP A 216 3.13 1.85 7.97
CA TRP A 216 4.21 0.89 8.07
C TRP A 216 4.51 0.55 9.53
N SER A 217 4.86 -0.71 9.77
CA SER A 217 5.44 -1.20 11.02
C SER A 217 6.88 -1.63 10.81
N SER A 218 7.75 -1.36 11.77
CA SER A 218 9.11 -1.88 11.85
C SER A 218 9.21 -3.20 12.61
N ASP A 219 8.08 -3.67 13.19
CA ASP A 219 8.00 -4.96 13.84
C ASP A 219 8.16 -6.11 12.82
N LYS A 220 8.70 -7.23 13.31
CA LYS A 220 8.79 -8.45 12.51
C LYS A 220 7.43 -9.14 12.46
N ILE A 221 6.73 -8.98 11.35
CA ILE A 221 5.42 -9.59 11.08
C ILE A 221 5.60 -10.84 10.22
N ASN A 222 5.02 -11.97 10.63
CA ASN A 222 4.98 -13.22 9.87
C ASN A 222 3.55 -13.61 9.48
N SER A 223 2.55 -13.16 10.24
CA SER A 223 1.12 -13.41 9.99
C SER A 223 0.31 -12.11 10.05
N PRO A 224 -0.81 -11.99 9.30
CA PRO A 224 -1.70 -10.82 9.39
C PRO A 224 -2.31 -10.60 10.77
N TYR A 225 -2.29 -11.60 11.65
CA TYR A 225 -2.83 -11.53 13.01
C TYR A 225 -1.79 -11.12 14.06
N ASP A 226 -0.53 -10.97 13.67
CA ASP A 226 0.53 -10.55 14.59
C ASP A 226 0.25 -9.13 15.09
N SER A 227 0.37 -8.92 16.40
CA SER A 227 0.31 -7.59 16.99
C SER A 227 1.52 -6.78 16.55
N CYS A 228 1.29 -5.56 16.07
CA CYS A 228 2.35 -4.67 15.61
C CYS A 228 2.03 -3.21 15.94
N THR A 229 3.06 -2.39 15.93
CA THR A 229 3.01 -0.94 16.10
C THR A 229 2.91 -0.21 14.76
N ILE A 230 2.46 1.05 14.79
CA ILE A 230 2.47 1.94 13.62
C ILE A 230 3.66 2.87 13.79
N ASP A 231 4.69 2.69 12.97
CA ASP A 231 5.98 3.36 13.15
C ASP A 231 6.22 4.48 12.14
N LEU A 232 5.68 4.33 10.93
CA LEU A 232 5.84 5.30 9.87
C LEU A 232 4.54 5.43 9.06
N ILE A 233 4.14 6.67 8.81
CA ILE A 233 3.02 7.04 7.95
C ILE A 233 3.59 7.88 6.82
N GLU A 234 3.23 7.55 5.59
CA GLU A 234 3.61 8.32 4.40
C GLU A 234 2.35 8.69 3.61
N LEU A 235 2.24 9.96 3.22
CA LEU A 235 1.25 10.47 2.29
C LEU A 235 1.98 11.12 1.10
N PRO A 236 2.44 10.32 0.12
CA PRO A 236 3.38 10.79 -0.89
C PRO A 236 2.86 11.94 -1.76
N ARG A 237 1.55 11.99 -2.04
CA ARG A 237 0.97 13.02 -2.91
C ARG A 237 0.96 14.41 -2.28
N VAL A 238 0.87 14.49 -0.96
CA VAL A 238 0.89 15.77 -0.21
C VAL A 238 2.24 16.04 0.46
N ASN A 239 3.26 15.21 0.20
CA ASN A 239 4.60 15.31 0.80
C ASN A 239 4.56 15.42 2.33
N LEU A 240 3.78 14.54 2.98
CA LEU A 240 3.71 14.45 4.43
C LEU A 240 4.14 13.07 4.92
N SER A 241 4.85 13.05 6.04
CA SER A 241 5.21 11.84 6.75
C SER A 241 5.20 12.02 8.26
N PHE A 242 4.87 10.95 8.96
CA PHE A 242 4.84 10.93 10.42
C PHE A 242 5.58 9.70 10.94
N ARG A 243 6.30 9.85 12.05
CA ARG A 243 7.04 8.76 12.68
C ARG A 243 6.63 8.62 14.14
N SER A 244 6.58 7.38 14.61
CA SER A 244 6.35 7.08 16.02
C SER A 244 7.56 7.55 16.83
N GLU A 245 7.29 8.40 17.82
CA GLU A 245 8.28 8.97 18.72
C GLU A 245 7.79 8.85 20.16
N ARG A 246 8.73 8.53 21.06
CA ARG A 246 8.49 8.50 22.50
C ARG A 246 8.69 9.91 23.04
N SER A 247 7.62 10.54 23.51
CA SER A 247 7.64 11.87 24.13
C SER A 247 7.36 11.77 25.63
N GLU A 248 8.19 12.41 26.45
CA GLU A 248 7.94 12.57 27.88
C GLU A 248 7.17 13.87 28.13
N THR A 249 6.00 13.75 28.74
CA THR A 249 5.22 14.93 29.15
C THR A 249 5.82 15.58 30.40
N VAL A 250 5.48 16.84 30.64
CA VAL A 250 5.94 17.63 31.82
C VAL A 250 5.60 16.96 33.16
N GLY A 251 4.63 16.04 33.18
CA GLY A 251 4.27 15.23 34.36
C GLY A 251 5.00 13.87 34.45
N GLY A 252 6.03 13.62 33.66
CA GLY A 252 6.78 12.35 33.63
C GLY A 252 6.04 11.18 32.99
N LYS A 253 4.85 11.40 32.42
CA LYS A 253 4.11 10.37 31.68
C LYS A 253 4.69 10.24 30.28
N VAL A 254 5.07 9.02 29.92
CA VAL A 254 5.54 8.66 28.58
C VAL A 254 4.35 8.49 27.66
N GLU A 255 4.35 9.19 26.52
CA GLU A 255 3.35 9.06 25.47
C GLU A 255 4.02 8.72 24.15
N HIS A 256 3.42 7.81 23.39
CA HIS A 256 3.82 7.52 22.02
C HIS A 256 3.03 8.43 21.08
N ARG A 257 3.73 9.29 20.35
CA ARG A 257 3.15 10.26 19.43
C ARG A 257 3.59 9.95 18.01
N LEU A 258 2.71 10.24 17.06
CA LEU A 258 3.05 10.21 15.64
C LEU A 258 3.44 11.63 15.22
N SER A 259 4.70 11.98 15.44
CA SER A 259 5.27 13.30 15.14
C SER A 259 5.45 13.47 13.63
N SER A 260 5.23 14.67 13.11
CA SER A 260 5.52 14.99 11.70
C SER A 260 7.02 15.06 11.50
N ASN A 261 7.53 14.46 10.41
CA ASN A 261 8.95 14.64 10.04
C ASN A 261 9.17 15.94 9.25
N ASP A 262 8.10 16.57 8.77
CA ASP A 262 8.15 17.72 7.86
C ASP A 262 7.92 19.05 8.59
N TYR A 263 7.29 19.02 9.76
CA TYR A 263 6.95 20.21 10.54
C TYR A 263 7.18 19.99 12.04
N ASP A 264 8.10 20.78 12.60
CA ASP A 264 8.46 20.71 14.01
C ASP A 264 7.26 20.98 14.93
N GLY A 265 7.12 20.13 15.96
CA GLY A 265 6.08 20.26 16.98
C GLY A 265 4.68 19.81 16.56
N LEU A 266 4.47 19.42 15.30
CA LEU A 266 3.19 18.85 14.84
C LEU A 266 3.15 17.33 15.03
N PHE A 267 1.99 16.80 15.42
CA PHE A 267 1.77 15.37 15.59
C PHE A 267 0.29 15.00 15.39
N ILE A 268 0.03 13.72 15.11
CA ILE A 268 -1.33 13.18 15.03
C ILE A 268 -1.83 12.85 16.44
N ALA A 269 -2.89 13.55 16.88
CA ALA A 269 -3.57 13.25 18.14
C ALA A 269 -4.38 11.95 18.02
N THR A 270 -3.94 10.91 18.72
CA THR A 270 -4.55 9.57 18.70
C THR A 270 -5.51 9.30 19.86
N SER A 271 -5.39 10.02 20.99
CA SER A 271 -6.31 9.90 22.13
C SER A 271 -7.61 10.66 21.88
N THR A 272 -8.73 10.08 22.32
CA THR A 272 -10.05 10.72 22.24
C THR A 272 -10.08 12.06 22.98
N GLU A 273 -9.48 12.15 24.17
CA GLU A 273 -9.51 13.41 24.94
C GLU A 273 -8.78 14.54 24.19
N ALA A 274 -7.58 14.27 23.65
CA ALA A 274 -6.85 15.28 22.88
C ALA A 274 -7.63 15.74 21.63
N ARG A 275 -8.37 14.83 20.97
CA ARG A 275 -9.20 15.18 19.82
C ARG A 275 -10.37 16.06 20.21
N GLU A 276 -11.11 15.71 21.26
CA GLU A 276 -12.22 16.53 21.76
C GLU A 276 -11.76 17.93 22.19
N VAL A 277 -10.59 18.03 22.84
CA VAL A 277 -9.99 19.31 23.20
C VAL A 277 -9.64 20.11 21.94
N THR A 278 -9.05 19.47 20.94
CA THR A 278 -8.69 20.12 19.67
C THR A 278 -9.92 20.60 18.92
N GLU A 279 -10.97 19.79 18.83
CA GLU A 279 -12.25 20.15 18.19
C GLU A 279 -12.88 21.35 18.92
N LYS A 280 -12.92 21.36 20.26
CA LYS A 280 -13.40 22.51 21.04
C LYS A 280 -12.59 23.79 20.80
N LEU A 281 -11.29 23.67 20.54
CA LEU A 281 -10.41 24.81 20.29
C LEU A 281 -10.56 25.37 18.87
N LEU A 282 -10.89 24.51 17.91
CA LEU A 282 -11.00 24.89 16.49
C LEU A 282 -12.42 25.31 16.06
N GLY A 283 -13.44 25.08 16.90
CA GLY A 283 -14.82 25.54 16.68
C GLY A 283 -15.73 24.47 16.12
#